data_AF-A0AAV5L258-F1
#
_entry.id   AF-A0AAV5L258-F1
#
_cell.length_a   1.000
_cell.length_b   1.000
_cell.length_c   1.000
_cell.angle_alpha   90.00
_cell.angle_beta   90.00
_cell.angle_gamma   90.00
#
_symmetry.space_group_name_H-M   'P 1'
#
loop_
_entity.id
_entity.type
_entity.pdbx_description
1 polymer ?
#
loop_
_entity_poly.entity_id
_entity_poly.type
_entity_poly.pdbx_seq_one_letter_code
_entity_poly.pdbx_strand_id
1 'polypeptide(L)'
;MVDRAQKTANFKLIIVNGRAYMERYNRAFQTRDVFTLWGILQLLRKYPGKVPDLELMFDCVDWPVIKSSDYAGPNASAPPPLFRYCADDETLDIVFPDWSFWGWPEINTKPWESLLNDLAEGNNRTGWMEREPYAYWKGNPAVTKTRQDLLRCNVSDKQDWGARVYAQ
;
A
#
# COMPACT_ATOMS: atom_id res chain seq x y z
N MET A 1 3.37 -24.95 3.92
CA MET A 1 4.19 -23.89 3.27
C MET A 1 3.58 -22.53 3.55
N VAL A 2 2.29 -22.35 3.25
CA VAL A 2 1.54 -21.10 3.48
C VAL A 2 1.49 -20.69 4.96
N ASP A 3 1.26 -21.63 5.89
CA ASP A 3 1.21 -21.36 7.34
C ASP A 3 2.47 -20.68 7.91
N ARG A 4 3.63 -20.83 7.26
CA ARG A 4 4.86 -20.15 7.70
C ARG A 4 4.77 -18.63 7.60
N ALA A 5 3.94 -18.10 6.70
CA ALA A 5 3.67 -16.65 6.59
C ALA A 5 2.77 -16.12 7.73
N GLN A 6 2.11 -16.99 8.51
CA GLN A 6 1.27 -16.59 9.65
C GLN A 6 2.04 -15.75 10.68
N LYS A 7 3.36 -15.95 10.79
CA LYS A 7 4.22 -15.26 11.75
C LYS A 7 4.08 -13.73 11.71
N THR A 8 3.83 -13.17 10.52
CA THR A 8 3.66 -11.72 10.32
C THR A 8 2.30 -11.35 9.74
N ALA A 9 1.57 -12.30 9.15
CA ALA A 9 0.28 -12.03 8.54
C ALA A 9 -0.74 -11.42 9.53
N ASN A 10 -1.52 -10.46 9.02
CA ASN A 10 -2.70 -9.94 9.70
C ASN A 10 -3.89 -10.90 9.55
N PHE A 11 -4.07 -11.48 8.37
CA PHE A 11 -5.15 -12.42 8.11
C PHE A 11 -4.79 -13.45 7.05
N LYS A 12 -5.51 -14.56 7.09
CA LYS A 12 -5.56 -15.58 6.04
C LYS A 12 -6.89 -15.46 5.30
N LEU A 13 -6.83 -15.50 3.98
CA LEU A 13 -7.98 -15.60 3.10
C LEU A 13 -8.03 -16.99 2.49
N ILE A 14 -9.20 -17.62 2.51
CA ILE A 14 -9.46 -18.87 1.81
C ILE A 14 -10.62 -18.65 0.85
N ILE A 15 -10.47 -19.04 -0.41
CA ILE A 15 -11.57 -19.10 -1.38
C ILE A 15 -11.83 -20.57 -1.67
N VAL A 16 -13.08 -21.01 -1.47
CA VAL A 16 -13.52 -22.37 -1.81
C VAL A 16 -14.87 -22.28 -2.50
N ASN A 17 -15.00 -22.89 -3.68
CA ASN A 17 -16.21 -22.89 -4.49
C ASN A 17 -16.79 -21.47 -4.69
N GLY A 18 -15.91 -20.51 -4.98
CA GLY A 18 -16.27 -19.10 -5.21
C GLY A 18 -16.72 -18.33 -3.96
N ARG A 19 -16.59 -18.90 -2.76
CA ARG A 19 -16.89 -18.22 -1.49
C ARG A 19 -15.59 -17.90 -0.75
N ALA A 20 -15.45 -16.63 -0.36
CA ALA A 20 -14.34 -16.15 0.46
C ALA A 20 -14.63 -16.36 1.95
N TYR A 21 -13.62 -16.83 2.67
CA TYR A 21 -13.55 -16.97 4.12
C TYR A 21 -12.29 -16.25 4.60
N MET A 22 -12.35 -15.62 5.76
CA MET A 22 -11.22 -14.90 6.32
C MET A 22 -11.03 -15.30 7.79
N GLU A 23 -9.80 -15.68 8.13
CA GLU A 23 -9.37 -15.89 9.50
C GLU A 23 -8.42 -14.76 9.87
N ARG A 24 -8.79 -13.99 10.89
CA ARG A 24 -7.98 -12.86 11.38
C ARG A 24 -7.02 -13.34 12.44
N TYR A 25 -5.73 -13.13 12.24
CA TYR A 25 -4.69 -13.40 13.23
C TYR A 25 -4.39 -12.17 14.09
N ASN A 26 -4.22 -11.02 13.43
CA ASN A 26 -3.92 -9.75 14.07
C ASN A 26 -4.79 -8.65 13.49
N ARG A 27 -5.06 -7.62 14.29
CA ARG A 27 -5.77 -6.43 13.79
C ARG A 27 -4.88 -5.71 12.77
N ALA A 28 -5.41 -5.45 11.57
CA ALA A 28 -4.73 -4.60 10.60
C ALA A 28 -4.69 -3.14 11.09
N PHE A 29 -3.74 -2.37 10.57
CA PHE A 29 -3.76 -0.93 10.80
C PHE A 29 -5.03 -0.36 10.18
N GLN A 30 -5.90 0.27 11.00
CA GLN A 30 -7.13 0.90 10.52
C GLN A 30 -8.00 -0.09 9.70
N THR A 31 -8.67 0.33 8.63
CA THR A 31 -9.52 -0.55 7.80
C THR A 31 -8.82 -1.14 6.56
N ARG A 32 -7.50 -1.29 6.58
CA ARG A 32 -6.74 -1.77 5.41
C ARG A 32 -7.18 -3.18 4.96
N ASP A 33 -7.40 -4.08 5.91
CA ASP A 33 -7.90 -5.43 5.65
C ASP A 33 -9.31 -5.42 5.04
N VAL A 34 -10.21 -4.57 5.54
CA VAL A 34 -11.57 -4.42 5.02
C VAL A 34 -11.58 -4.06 3.54
N PHE A 35 -10.76 -3.10 3.12
CA PHE A 35 -10.70 -2.67 1.72
C PHE A 35 -9.97 -3.68 0.81
N THR A 36 -8.95 -4.37 1.33
CA THR A 36 -8.36 -5.51 0.61
C THR A 36 -9.40 -6.60 0.35
N LEU A 37 -10.21 -6.95 1.37
CA LEU A 37 -11.32 -7.89 1.20
C LEU A 37 -12.38 -7.38 0.22
N TRP A 38 -12.68 -6.08 0.23
CA TRP A 38 -13.62 -5.49 -0.71
C TRP A 38 -13.17 -5.68 -2.17
N GLY A 39 -11.87 -5.50 -2.46
CA GLY A 39 -11.31 -5.77 -3.78
C GLY A 39 -11.44 -7.24 -4.21
N ILE A 40 -11.18 -8.16 -3.29
CA ILE A 40 -11.36 -9.61 -3.54
C ILE A 40 -12.83 -9.95 -3.82
N LEU A 41 -13.77 -9.38 -3.07
CA LEU A 41 -15.20 -9.59 -3.29
C LEU A 41 -15.65 -9.06 -4.66
N GLN A 42 -15.07 -7.95 -5.13
CA GLN A 42 -15.31 -7.46 -6.49
C GLN A 42 -14.73 -8.40 -7.55
N LEU A 43 -13.52 -8.94 -7.34
CA LEU A 43 -12.93 -9.94 -8.24
C LEU A 43 -13.83 -11.17 -8.38
N LEU A 44 -14.32 -11.71 -7.26
CA LEU A 44 -15.23 -12.86 -7.24
C LEU A 44 -16.55 -12.57 -7.96
N ARG A 45 -17.11 -11.36 -7.79
CA ARG A 45 -18.33 -10.92 -8.50
C ARG A 45 -18.10 -10.74 -9.99
N LYS A 46 -16.94 -10.21 -10.39
CA LYS A 46 -16.58 -9.96 -11.80
C LYS A 46 -16.29 -11.26 -12.55
N TYR A 47 -15.75 -12.27 -11.86
CA TYR A 47 -15.38 -13.55 -12.46
C TYR A 47 -15.98 -14.76 -11.70
N PRO A 48 -17.32 -14.91 -11.66
CA PRO A 48 -17.96 -16.01 -10.94
C PRO A 48 -17.52 -17.38 -11.47
N GLY A 49 -17.11 -18.27 -10.56
CA GLY A 49 -16.68 -19.64 -10.90
C GLY A 49 -15.33 -19.74 -11.65
N LYS A 50 -14.64 -18.61 -11.89
CA LYS A 50 -13.32 -18.60 -12.56
C LYS A 50 -12.15 -18.40 -11.61
N VAL A 51 -12.40 -17.88 -10.41
CA VAL A 51 -11.38 -17.79 -9.36
C VAL A 51 -11.23 -19.19 -8.75
N PRO A 52 -10.04 -19.80 -8.80
CA PRO A 52 -9.82 -21.14 -8.28
C PRO A 52 -9.88 -21.15 -6.74
N ASP A 53 -9.99 -22.36 -6.19
CA ASP A 53 -9.81 -22.55 -4.76
C ASP A 53 -8.36 -22.23 -4.39
N LEU A 54 -8.19 -21.38 -3.38
CA LEU A 54 -6.88 -20.85 -2.98
C LEU A 54 -6.85 -20.44 -1.51
N GLU A 55 -5.64 -20.39 -0.97
CA GLU A 55 -5.34 -19.91 0.38
C GLU A 55 -4.21 -18.87 0.29
N LEU A 56 -4.43 -17.68 0.83
CA LEU A 56 -3.50 -16.55 0.79
C LEU A 56 -3.27 -16.00 2.20
N MET A 57 -2.05 -15.56 2.45
CA MET A 57 -1.65 -14.87 3.67
C MET A 57 -1.42 -13.40 3.35
N PHE A 58 -2.04 -12.49 4.10
CA PHE A 58 -1.91 -11.06 3.91
C PHE A 58 -1.28 -10.40 5.13
N ASP A 59 -0.28 -9.56 4.90
CA ASP A 59 0.27 -8.62 5.87
C ASP A 59 -0.02 -7.19 5.40
N CYS A 60 -0.78 -6.47 6.23
CA CYS A 60 -1.32 -5.15 5.94
C CYS A 60 -0.42 -3.99 6.42
N VAL A 61 0.79 -4.27 6.89
CA VAL A 61 1.74 -3.26 7.37
C VAL A 61 2.52 -2.67 6.20
N ASP A 62 3.19 -1.53 6.42
CA ASP A 62 3.83 -0.74 5.35
C ASP A 62 5.12 -1.36 4.76
N TRP A 63 5.91 -2.13 5.52
CA TRP A 63 7.28 -2.51 5.14
C TRP A 63 7.35 -3.98 4.73
N PRO A 64 8.02 -4.36 3.62
CA PRO A 64 8.19 -5.76 3.26
C PRO A 64 9.07 -6.50 4.27
N VAL A 65 8.90 -7.82 4.41
CA VAL A 65 9.48 -8.59 5.53
C VAL A 65 10.11 -9.93 5.13
N ILE A 66 9.83 -10.45 3.93
CA ILE A 66 10.40 -11.73 3.48
C ILE A 66 11.72 -11.44 2.79
N LYS A 67 12.82 -11.38 3.56
CA LYS A 67 14.15 -11.04 3.03
C LYS A 67 14.69 -12.14 2.13
N SER A 68 15.16 -11.78 0.94
CA SER A 68 15.77 -12.70 -0.02
C SER A 68 17.00 -13.43 0.57
N SER A 69 17.77 -12.74 1.42
CA SER A 69 18.95 -13.30 2.10
C SER A 69 18.64 -14.54 2.95
N ASP A 70 17.44 -14.60 3.54
CA ASP A 70 17.04 -15.68 4.44
C ASP A 70 16.75 -16.98 3.66
N TYR A 71 16.69 -16.90 2.32
CA TYR A 71 16.31 -17.99 1.43
C TYR A 71 17.33 -18.29 0.32
N ALA A 72 18.54 -17.73 0.38
CA ALA A 72 19.55 -17.83 -0.69
C ALA A 72 20.58 -18.99 -0.53
N GLY A 73 20.44 -19.83 0.50
CA GLY A 73 21.42 -20.89 0.82
C GLY A 73 21.11 -22.27 0.22
N PRO A 74 22.11 -23.19 0.14
CA PRO A 74 21.93 -24.54 -0.43
C PRO A 74 20.94 -25.41 0.33
N ASN A 75 20.70 -25.11 1.62
CA ASN A 75 19.69 -25.77 2.46
C ASN A 75 18.52 -24.83 2.81
N ALA A 76 18.35 -23.73 2.08
CA ALA A 76 17.26 -22.80 2.33
C ALA A 76 15.91 -23.44 1.96
N SER A 77 14.94 -23.29 2.86
CA SER A 77 13.56 -23.58 2.54
C SER A 77 13.02 -22.61 1.48
N ALA A 78 11.99 -22.98 0.72
CA ALA A 78 11.27 -22.00 -0.08
C ALA A 78 10.71 -20.85 0.79
N PRO A 79 10.70 -19.59 0.29
CA PRO A 79 10.09 -18.47 0.98
C PRO A 79 8.58 -18.73 1.17
N PRO A 80 7.99 -18.32 2.31
CA PRO A 80 6.56 -18.42 2.49
C PRO A 80 5.85 -17.38 1.60
N PRO A 81 4.75 -17.74 0.92
CA PRO A 81 4.00 -16.78 0.11
C PRO A 81 3.24 -15.82 1.03
N LEU A 82 3.70 -14.57 1.09
CA LEU A 82 3.06 -13.49 1.85
C LEU A 82 2.69 -12.35 0.91
N PHE A 83 1.41 -11.96 0.92
CA PHE A 83 0.91 -10.84 0.13
C PHE A 83 1.03 -9.54 0.92
N ARG A 84 1.58 -8.52 0.26
CA ARG A 84 1.77 -7.17 0.80
C ARG A 84 1.53 -6.11 -0.27
N TYR A 85 1.53 -4.86 0.16
CA TYR A 85 1.26 -3.71 -0.70
C TYR A 85 2.51 -3.15 -1.38
N CYS A 86 3.70 -3.48 -0.87
CA CYS A 86 4.97 -3.14 -1.50
C CYS A 86 6.02 -4.23 -1.28
N ALA A 87 7.06 -4.19 -2.10
CA ALA A 87 8.28 -4.99 -2.03
C ALA A 87 9.43 -4.17 -2.62
N ASP A 88 10.66 -4.64 -2.44
CA ASP A 88 11.89 -4.09 -3.02
C ASP A 88 12.78 -5.23 -3.53
N ASP A 89 13.94 -4.88 -4.09
CA ASP A 89 14.89 -5.86 -4.66
C ASP A 89 15.48 -6.82 -3.59
N GLU A 90 15.34 -6.49 -2.31
CA GLU A 90 15.87 -7.29 -1.20
C GLU A 90 14.80 -8.20 -0.57
N THR A 91 13.56 -8.15 -1.06
CA THR A 91 12.42 -8.85 -0.48
C THR A 91 11.63 -9.69 -1.49
N LEU A 92 10.92 -10.70 -0.99
CA LEU A 92 10.20 -11.72 -1.76
C LEU A 92 8.68 -11.67 -1.49
N ASP A 93 8.19 -10.58 -0.91
CA ASP A 93 6.77 -10.35 -0.69
C ASP A 93 6.03 -10.23 -2.03
N ILE A 94 4.84 -10.84 -2.11
CA ILE A 94 4.01 -10.83 -3.32
C ILE A 94 3.19 -9.54 -3.31
N VAL A 95 3.47 -8.64 -4.25
CA VAL A 95 2.76 -7.36 -4.32
C VAL A 95 1.30 -7.57 -4.73
N PHE A 96 0.40 -6.93 -3.98
CA PHE A 96 -1.03 -6.90 -4.21
C PHE A 96 -1.53 -5.46 -4.27
N PRO A 97 -2.54 -5.14 -5.10
CA PRO A 97 -3.15 -3.81 -5.12
C PRO A 97 -3.58 -3.38 -3.71
N ASP A 98 -3.11 -2.22 -3.28
CA ASP A 98 -3.32 -1.78 -1.91
C ASP A 98 -4.77 -1.37 -1.63
N TRP A 99 -5.06 -1.16 -0.35
CA TRP A 99 -6.39 -0.74 0.10
C TRP A 99 -6.82 0.59 -0.51
N SER A 100 -5.86 1.45 -0.89
CA SER A 100 -6.12 2.81 -1.34
C SER A 100 -6.88 2.87 -2.68
N PHE A 101 -6.83 1.80 -3.49
CA PHE A 101 -7.67 1.69 -4.69
C PHE A 101 -9.17 1.83 -4.40
N TRP A 102 -9.61 1.38 -3.22
CA TRP A 102 -11.00 1.49 -2.75
C TRP A 102 -11.22 2.63 -1.74
N GLY A 103 -10.18 3.42 -1.50
CA GLY A 103 -10.20 4.57 -0.61
C GLY A 103 -9.63 4.29 0.78
N TRP A 104 -9.48 5.37 1.54
CA TRP A 104 -9.00 5.33 2.91
C TRP A 104 -9.69 6.42 3.75
N PRO A 105 -10.84 6.10 4.37
CA PRO A 105 -11.70 7.09 5.03
C PRO A 105 -11.03 7.74 6.23
N GLU A 106 -10.14 7.04 6.94
CA GLU A 106 -9.42 7.56 8.10
C GLU A 106 -8.56 8.79 7.80
N ILE A 107 -8.17 8.99 6.54
CA ILE A 107 -7.44 10.18 6.08
C ILE A 107 -8.10 10.88 4.89
N ASN A 108 -9.40 10.63 4.68
CA ASN A 108 -10.20 11.21 3.60
C ASN A 108 -9.65 10.98 2.17
N THR A 109 -8.97 9.84 1.94
CA THR A 109 -8.58 9.46 0.57
C THR A 109 -9.76 8.82 -0.15
N LYS A 110 -10.15 9.39 -1.29
CA LYS A 110 -11.22 8.87 -2.15
C LYS A 110 -10.78 7.56 -2.84
N PRO A 111 -11.73 6.69 -3.24
CA PRO A 111 -11.44 5.58 -4.15
C PRO A 111 -10.77 6.07 -5.44
N TRP A 112 -9.92 5.22 -6.03
CA TRP A 112 -9.06 5.61 -7.15
C TRP A 112 -9.81 6.18 -8.35
N GLU A 113 -10.95 5.59 -8.73
CA GLU A 113 -11.74 6.05 -9.87
C GLU A 113 -12.26 7.49 -9.68
N SER A 114 -12.79 7.80 -8.49
CA SER A 114 -13.24 9.16 -8.17
C SER A 114 -12.07 10.13 -8.06
N LEU A 115 -10.98 9.71 -7.42
CA LEU A 115 -9.78 10.53 -7.27
C LEU A 115 -9.16 10.87 -8.64
N LEU A 116 -9.12 9.90 -9.57
CA LEU A 116 -8.59 10.09 -10.92
C LEU A 116 -9.35 11.18 -11.67
N ASN A 117 -10.69 11.21 -11.56
CA ASN A 117 -11.50 12.25 -12.18
C ASN A 117 -11.23 13.64 -11.57
N ASP A 118 -11.12 13.74 -10.25
CA ASP A 118 -10.76 14.99 -9.56
C ASP A 118 -9.37 15.49 -9.98
N LEU A 119 -8.41 14.57 -10.12
CA LEU A 119 -7.05 14.89 -10.57
C LEU A 119 -7.04 15.36 -12.02
N ALA A 120 -7.81 14.73 -12.90
CA ALA A 120 -7.94 15.14 -14.30
C ALA A 120 -8.59 16.53 -14.41
N GLU A 121 -9.65 16.80 -13.65
CA GLU A 121 -10.27 18.12 -13.58
C GLU A 121 -9.28 19.16 -13.05
N GLY A 122 -8.59 18.87 -11.95
CA GLY A 122 -7.57 19.74 -11.37
C GLY A 122 -6.45 20.06 -12.34
N ASN A 123 -5.99 19.07 -13.13
CA ASN A 123 -4.95 19.24 -14.12
C ASN A 123 -5.36 20.17 -15.28
N ASN A 124 -6.66 20.24 -15.59
CA ASN A 124 -7.21 21.11 -16.64
C ASN A 124 -7.44 22.56 -16.18
N ARG A 125 -7.39 22.85 -14.87
CA ARG A 125 -7.64 24.21 -14.34
C ARG A 125 -6.48 25.17 -14.56
N THR A 126 -5.25 24.67 -14.70
CA THR A 126 -4.05 25.51 -14.79
C THR A 126 -3.04 24.88 -15.74
N GLY A 127 -2.67 25.62 -16.78
CA GLY A 127 -1.67 25.19 -17.76
C GLY A 127 -0.29 25.04 -17.12
N TRP A 128 0.58 24.22 -17.71
CA TRP A 128 1.93 23.97 -17.15
C TRP A 128 2.71 25.26 -16.87
N MET A 129 2.70 26.21 -17.82
CA MET A 129 3.42 27.49 -17.71
C MET A 129 2.80 28.47 -16.69
N GLU A 130 1.57 28.21 -16.24
CA GLU A 130 0.85 29.02 -15.26
C GLU A 130 0.98 28.48 -13.83
N ARG A 131 1.62 27.31 -13.65
CA ARG A 131 1.84 26.74 -12.32
C ARG A 131 2.90 27.54 -11.57
N GLU A 132 2.67 27.69 -10.27
CA GLU A 132 3.65 28.27 -9.36
C GLU A 132 4.99 27.51 -9.46
N PRO A 133 6.13 28.19 -9.66
CA PRO A 133 7.42 27.56 -9.91
C PRO A 133 8.09 27.09 -8.60
N TYR A 134 7.32 26.49 -7.71
CA TYR A 134 7.79 25.98 -6.42
C TYR A 134 7.64 24.46 -6.34
N ALA A 135 8.66 23.80 -5.78
CA ALA A 135 8.50 22.44 -5.31
C ALA A 135 7.47 22.44 -4.16
N TYR A 136 6.52 21.51 -4.19
CA TYR A 136 5.48 21.39 -3.15
C TYR A 136 5.53 20.01 -2.50
N TRP A 137 5.49 19.97 -1.17
CA TRP A 137 5.32 18.72 -0.43
C TRP A 137 4.45 18.94 0.81
N LYS A 138 3.52 18.02 1.03
CA LYS A 138 2.73 17.95 2.27
C LYS A 138 2.63 16.50 2.72
N GLY A 139 2.96 16.21 3.98
CA GLY A 139 2.85 14.85 4.50
C GLY A 139 3.39 14.67 5.91
N ASN A 140 3.32 13.44 6.42
CA ASN A 140 3.82 13.10 7.74
C ASN A 140 5.35 12.99 7.74
N PRO A 141 6.08 13.86 8.45
CA PRO A 141 7.54 13.85 8.49
C PRO A 141 8.12 12.78 9.42
N ALA A 142 7.32 12.20 10.32
CA ALA A 142 7.78 11.21 11.30
C ALA A 142 8.09 9.83 10.68
N VAL A 143 7.73 9.61 9.41
CA VAL A 143 7.87 8.30 8.75
C VAL A 143 9.33 7.94 8.46
N THR A 144 10.14 8.90 7.98
CA THR A 144 11.56 8.64 7.68
C THR A 144 12.43 9.86 7.97
N LYS A 145 13.73 9.60 8.21
CA LYS A 145 14.71 10.67 8.40
C LYS A 145 14.78 11.60 7.19
N THR A 146 14.72 11.05 5.98
CA THR A 146 14.73 11.82 4.73
C THR A 146 13.59 12.84 4.65
N ARG A 147 12.39 12.50 5.14
CA ARG A 147 11.26 13.46 5.21
C ARG A 147 11.51 14.56 6.24
N GLN A 148 12.17 14.26 7.36
CA GLN A 148 12.57 15.28 8.32
C GLN A 148 13.64 16.22 7.72
N ASP A 149 14.58 15.67 6.95
CA ASP A 149 15.60 16.47 6.29
C ASP A 149 14.98 17.38 5.22
N LEU A 150 13.93 16.94 4.51
CA LEU A 150 13.16 17.78 3.59
C LEU A 150 12.54 19.02 4.28
N LEU A 151 12.16 18.92 5.56
CA LEU A 151 11.63 20.07 6.31
C LEU A 151 12.66 21.20 6.48
N ARG A 152 13.96 20.90 6.37
CA ARG A 152 15.03 21.91 6.42
C ARG A 152 15.02 22.83 5.19
N CYS A 153 14.34 22.44 4.13
CA CYS A 153 14.15 23.24 2.93
C CYS A 153 12.98 24.24 3.06
N ASN A 154 12.32 24.32 4.22
CA ASN A 154 11.25 25.29 4.42
C ASN A 154 11.78 26.73 4.38
N VAL A 155 10.94 27.67 3.98
CA VAL A 155 11.31 29.09 3.85
C VAL A 155 11.70 29.64 5.22
N SER A 156 12.78 30.43 5.25
CA SER A 156 13.24 31.16 6.43
C SER A 156 13.58 32.59 6.07
N ASP A 157 13.73 33.47 7.07
CA ASP A 157 14.15 34.86 6.87
C ASP A 157 15.50 35.00 6.14
N LYS A 158 16.30 33.93 6.14
CA LYS A 158 17.66 33.90 5.57
C LYS A 158 17.74 33.24 4.21
N GLN A 159 16.80 32.35 3.86
CA GLN A 159 16.89 31.50 2.68
C GLN A 159 15.50 31.02 2.23
N ASP A 160 15.18 31.20 0.95
CA ASP A 160 14.11 30.49 0.23
C ASP A 160 14.76 29.47 -0.71
N TRP A 161 14.35 28.20 -0.60
CA TRP A 161 14.83 27.09 -1.43
C TRP A 161 13.96 26.86 -2.68
N GLY A 162 12.96 27.70 -2.91
CA GLY A 162 11.94 27.46 -3.93
C GLY A 162 11.04 26.28 -3.59
N ALA A 163 10.91 25.94 -2.30
CA ALA A 163 10.11 24.82 -1.82
C ALA A 163 9.03 25.28 -0.84
N ARG A 164 7.87 24.62 -0.87
CA ARG A 164 6.74 24.84 0.02
C ARG A 164 6.42 23.49 0.69
N VAL A 165 6.94 23.32 1.90
CA VAL A 165 6.98 22.03 2.61
C VAL A 165 6.15 22.11 3.88
N TYR A 166 5.13 21.27 4.00
CA TYR A 166 4.16 21.29 5.10
C TYR A 166 4.07 19.95 5.81
N ALA A 167 4.16 19.95 7.14
CA ALA A 167 3.83 18.75 7.92
C ALA A 167 2.31 18.56 7.97
N GLN A 168 1.86 17.31 7.79
CA GLN A 168 0.48 16.87 7.97
C GLN A 168 0.34 16.03 9.24
#